data_AF-A0A5N9EEV9-F1
#
_entry.id   AF-A0A5N9EEV9-F1
#
_cell.length_a   1.000
_cell.length_b   1.000
_cell.length_c   1.000
_cell.angle_alpha   90.00
_cell.angle_beta   90.00
_cell.angle_gamma   90.00
#
_symmetry.space_group_name_H-M   'P 1'
#
loop_
_entity.id
_entity.type
_entity.pdbx_description
1 polymer ?
#
loop_
_entity_poly.entity_id
_entity_poly.type
_entity_poly.pdbx_seq_one_letter_code
_entity_poly.pdbx_strand_id
1 'polypeptide(L)'
;MSAPKEPILFVPYGTMARLCVLGSIFFLLLFLAGFTSLLSNLQGLKDSFQDKFNLSSFNALLFVSGFITIGSIPVVFSFSDNPVQLFGMTVFSFLDYLTNTIMLPLSGLLIAIFGAYVIGFEKLKEHLNMGAENIEIGNYWKYIIQWIIPIALMIILLNGLI
;
A
#
# COMPACT_ATOMS: atom_id res chain seq x y z
N MET A 1 39.68 -19.75 7.83
CA MET A 1 39.89 -18.38 7.32
C MET A 1 39.12 -17.45 8.25
N SER A 2 39.84 -16.85 9.18
CA SER A 2 39.34 -16.11 10.33
C SER A 2 38.93 -14.69 9.95
N ALA A 3 37.67 -14.34 10.16
CA ALA A 3 37.20 -12.95 10.05
C ALA A 3 37.93 -12.07 11.09
N PRO A 4 38.38 -10.86 10.73
CA PRO A 4 38.93 -9.92 11.70
C PRO A 4 37.80 -9.42 12.60
N LYS A 5 37.88 -9.75 13.89
CA LYS A 5 37.09 -9.16 14.98
C LYS A 5 37.68 -7.79 15.31
N GLU A 6 37.31 -6.76 14.57
CA GLU A 6 37.60 -5.40 15.04
C GLU A 6 36.64 -5.04 16.19
N PRO A 7 37.14 -4.47 17.29
CA PRO A 7 36.33 -4.21 18.47
C PRO A 7 35.52 -2.94 18.24
N ILE A 8 34.19 -3.02 18.43
CA ILE A 8 33.23 -1.90 18.38
C ILE A 8 33.44 -0.93 19.59
N LEU A 9 34.67 -0.81 20.09
CA LEU A 9 35.01 -0.32 21.42
C LEU A 9 35.46 1.16 21.43
N PHE A 10 35.45 1.83 20.26
CA PHE A 10 35.84 3.23 20.12
C PHE A 10 34.73 4.16 19.61
N VAL A 11 33.45 3.76 19.70
CA VAL A 11 32.38 4.74 19.56
C VAL A 11 32.16 5.38 20.93
N PRO A 12 32.31 6.72 21.05
CA PRO A 12 32.11 7.40 22.31
C PRO A 12 30.75 7.03 22.91
N TYR A 13 30.69 6.70 24.21
CA TYR A 13 29.43 6.37 24.89
C TYR A 13 28.33 7.42 24.65
N GLY A 14 28.70 8.70 24.53
CA GLY A 14 27.77 9.77 24.16
C GLY A 14 27.17 9.64 22.76
N THR A 15 27.92 9.10 21.79
CA THR A 15 27.42 8.80 20.44
C THR A 15 26.49 7.59 20.47
N MET A 16 26.83 6.55 21.24
CA MET A 16 25.96 5.36 21.41
C MET A 16 24.63 5.69 22.09
N ALA A 17 24.65 6.49 23.16
CA ALA A 17 23.41 6.93 23.82
C ALA A 17 22.54 7.79 22.89
N ARG A 18 23.15 8.69 22.10
CA ARG A 18 22.44 9.52 21.11
C ARG A 18 21.85 8.68 19.97
N LEU A 19 22.56 7.65 19.50
CA LEU A 19 22.08 6.71 18.48
C LEU A 19 20.89 5.88 19.00
N CYS A 20 20.91 5.43 20.26
CA CYS A 20 19.77 4.72 20.84
C CYS A 20 18.54 5.61 20.93
N VAL A 21 18.66 6.85 21.42
CA VAL A 21 17.54 7.80 21.49
C VAL A 21 16.98 8.12 20.11
N LEU A 22 17.86 8.42 19.14
CA LEU A 22 17.44 8.69 17.77
C LEU A 22 16.79 7.46 17.11
N GLY A 23 17.34 6.27 17.33
CA GLY A 23 16.78 5.01 16.86
C GLY A 23 15.41 4.72 17.45
N SER A 24 15.21 4.92 18.75
CA SER A 24 13.91 4.76 19.40
C SER A 24 12.86 5.70 18.82
N ILE A 25 13.21 6.98 18.62
CA ILE A 25 12.31 7.96 18.00
C ILE A 25 12.00 7.57 16.56
N PHE A 26 13.01 7.13 15.79
CA PHE A 26 12.83 6.68 14.42
C PHE A 26 11.85 5.51 14.32
N PHE A 27 12.03 4.45 15.13
CA PHE A 27 11.12 3.31 15.12
C PHE A 27 9.73 3.66 15.64
N LEU A 28 9.60 4.58 16.60
CA LEU A 28 8.29 5.07 17.04
C LEU A 28 7.57 5.80 15.90
N LEU A 29 8.26 6.69 15.18
CA LEU A 29 7.70 7.39 14.02
C LEU A 29 7.36 6.42 12.89
N LEU A 30 8.22 5.43 12.61
CA LEU A 30 7.97 4.39 11.62
C LEU A 30 6.75 3.53 11.98
N PHE A 31 6.59 3.17 13.27
CA PHE A 31 5.42 2.46 13.77
C PHE A 31 4.15 3.28 13.59
N LEU A 32 4.16 4.56 14.00
CA LEU A 32 3.01 5.45 13.84
C LEU A 32 2.63 5.65 12.36
N ALA A 33 3.63 5.81 11.47
CA ALA A 33 3.40 5.90 10.03
C ALA A 33 2.73 4.63 9.49
N GLY A 34 3.24 3.44 9.83
CA GLY A 34 2.62 2.17 9.46
C GLY A 34 1.21 2.02 10.04
N PHE A 35 1.01 2.41 11.30
CA PHE A 35 -0.27 2.30 12.00
C PHE A 35 -1.38 3.13 11.33
N THR A 36 -1.07 4.37 10.93
CA THR A 36 -2.05 5.21 10.21
C THR A 36 -2.42 4.65 8.83
N SER A 37 -1.47 4.06 8.11
CA SER A 37 -1.75 3.38 6.83
C SER A 37 -2.67 2.16 7.01
N LEU A 38 -2.46 1.39 8.08
CA LEU A 38 -3.31 0.24 8.41
C LEU A 38 -4.76 0.69 8.70
N LEU A 39 -4.94 1.77 9.46
CA LEU A 39 -6.25 2.33 9.77
C LEU A 39 -7.00 2.82 8.52
N SER A 40 -6.31 3.51 7.60
CA SER A 40 -6.92 3.98 6.35
C SER A 40 -7.43 2.82 5.49
N ASN A 41 -6.62 1.76 5.34
CA ASN A 41 -7.01 0.57 4.58
C ASN A 41 -8.17 -0.19 5.25
N LEU A 42 -8.13 -0.34 6.58
CA LEU A 42 -9.19 -1.01 7.33
C LEU A 42 -10.52 -0.26 7.22
N GLN A 43 -10.51 1.07 7.30
CA GLN A 43 -11.70 1.90 7.19
C GLN A 43 -12.33 1.77 5.79
N GLY A 44 -11.53 1.85 4.73
CA GLY A 44 -12.04 1.69 3.36
C GLY A 44 -12.67 0.31 3.11
N LEU A 45 -12.07 -0.77 3.64
CA LEU A 45 -12.64 -2.12 3.56
C LEU A 45 -13.93 -2.24 4.37
N LYS A 46 -13.92 -1.75 5.62
CA LYS A 46 -15.10 -1.75 6.49
C LYS A 46 -16.27 -1.02 5.83
N ASP A 47 -16.05 0.18 5.28
CA ASP A 47 -17.11 0.97 4.65
C ASP A 47 -17.64 0.28 3.38
N SER A 48 -16.75 -0.31 2.59
CA SER A 48 -17.14 -1.11 1.41
C SER A 48 -18.03 -2.30 1.78
N PHE A 49 -17.72 -3.00 2.88
CA PHE A 49 -18.54 -4.12 3.36
C PHE A 49 -19.83 -3.63 4.03
N GLN A 50 -19.79 -2.51 4.75
CA GLN A 50 -20.94 -1.89 5.37
C GLN A 50 -21.99 -1.56 4.29
N ASP A 51 -21.59 -0.89 3.21
CA ASP A 51 -22.48 -0.45 2.14
C ASP A 51 -22.97 -1.64 1.30
N LYS A 52 -22.09 -2.59 0.98
CA LYS A 52 -22.44 -3.72 0.12
C LYS A 52 -23.37 -4.74 0.79
N PHE A 53 -23.21 -4.95 2.10
CA PHE A 53 -23.96 -5.96 2.86
C PHE A 53 -24.95 -5.36 3.86
N ASN A 54 -25.13 -4.03 3.89
CA ASN A 54 -25.98 -3.30 4.83
C ASN A 54 -25.74 -3.69 6.30
N LEU A 55 -24.47 -3.89 6.67
CA LEU A 55 -24.08 -4.26 8.03
C LEU A 55 -24.08 -3.04 8.96
N SER A 56 -24.21 -3.25 10.26
CA SER A 56 -23.88 -2.19 11.23
C SER A 56 -22.37 -1.95 11.23
N SER A 57 -21.93 -0.71 11.51
CA SER A 57 -20.51 -0.35 11.48
C SER A 57 -19.64 -1.22 12.39
N PHE A 58 -20.16 -1.65 13.53
CA PHE A 58 -19.45 -2.54 14.45
C PHE A 58 -19.32 -3.97 13.89
N ASN A 59 -20.38 -4.50 13.28
CA ASN A 59 -20.36 -5.84 12.69
C ASN A 59 -19.45 -5.89 11.45
N ALA A 60 -19.48 -4.85 10.61
CA ALA A 60 -18.57 -4.74 9.47
C ALA A 60 -17.09 -4.71 9.92
N LEU A 61 -16.79 -3.96 10.99
CA LEU A 61 -15.43 -3.88 11.55
C LEU A 61 -14.97 -5.24 12.10
N LEU A 62 -15.79 -5.92 12.89
CA LEU A 62 -15.46 -7.25 13.43
C LEU A 62 -15.25 -8.27 12.31
N PHE A 63 -16.10 -8.27 11.30
CA PHE A 63 -15.97 -9.19 10.17
C PHE A 63 -14.67 -8.97 9.40
N VAL A 64 -14.38 -7.72 9.00
CA VAL A 64 -13.19 -7.38 8.22
C VAL A 64 -11.92 -7.63 9.03
N SER A 65 -11.86 -7.18 10.30
CA SER A 65 -10.69 -7.40 11.16
C SER A 65 -10.45 -8.88 11.46
N GLY A 66 -11.51 -9.66 11.69
CA GLY A 66 -11.42 -11.11 11.85
C GLY A 66 -10.88 -11.79 10.60
N PHE A 67 -11.41 -11.42 9.42
CA PHE A 67 -10.94 -11.95 8.14
C PHE A 67 -9.47 -11.64 7.88
N ILE A 68 -9.04 -10.39 8.10
CA ILE A 68 -7.64 -9.98 7.93
C ILE A 68 -6.74 -10.73 8.93
N THR A 69 -7.17 -10.86 10.19
CA THR A 69 -6.39 -11.57 11.22
C THR A 69 -6.16 -13.02 10.82
N ILE A 70 -7.22 -13.73 10.41
CA ILE A 70 -7.13 -15.12 9.96
C ILE A 70 -6.26 -15.23 8.70
N GLY A 71 -6.47 -14.34 7.72
CA GLY A 71 -5.70 -14.31 6.48
C GLY A 71 -4.21 -14.00 6.69
N SER A 72 -3.86 -13.29 7.77
CA SER A 72 -2.47 -12.94 8.10
C SER A 72 -1.68 -14.11 8.69
N ILE A 73 -2.35 -15.12 9.27
CA ILE A 73 -1.69 -16.29 9.87
C ILE A 73 -0.71 -16.97 8.89
N PRO A 74 -1.13 -17.45 7.70
CA PRO A 74 -0.21 -18.10 6.75
C PRO A 74 0.88 -17.15 6.23
N VAL A 75 0.61 -15.85 6.21
CA VAL A 75 1.59 -14.82 5.80
C VAL A 75 2.72 -14.71 6.82
N VAL A 76 2.39 -14.66 8.13
CA VAL A 76 3.42 -14.61 9.18
C VAL A 76 4.29 -15.87 9.18
N PHE A 77 3.70 -17.05 8.92
CA PHE A 77 4.47 -18.30 8.80
C PHE A 77 5.45 -18.33 7.61
N SER A 78 5.30 -17.43 6.64
CA SER A 78 6.25 -17.30 5.52
C SER A 78 7.63 -16.81 5.94
N PHE A 79 7.76 -16.24 7.13
CA PHE A 79 9.04 -15.78 7.70
C PHE A 79 9.73 -16.82 8.61
N SER A 80 9.19 -18.03 8.69
CA SER A 80 9.82 -19.14 9.42
C SER A 80 11.00 -19.75 8.63
N ASP A 81 11.85 -20.53 9.31
CA ASP A 81 13.02 -21.16 8.69
C ASP A 81 12.67 -22.17 7.58
N ASN A 82 11.46 -22.75 7.61
CA ASN A 82 10.95 -23.68 6.59
C ASN A 82 9.54 -23.25 6.15
N PRO A 83 9.42 -22.19 5.34
CA PRO A 83 8.12 -21.63 4.96
C PRO A 83 7.41 -22.53 3.95
N VAL A 84 6.08 -22.58 4.06
CA VAL A 84 5.24 -23.22 3.04
C VAL A 84 5.40 -22.46 1.72
N GLN A 85 5.69 -23.19 0.65
CA GLN A 85 5.87 -22.61 -0.68
C GLN A 85 4.64 -22.85 -1.57
N LEU A 86 4.21 -21.81 -2.25
CA LEU A 86 3.19 -21.80 -3.29
C LEU A 86 3.87 -21.34 -4.59
N PHE A 87 3.86 -22.18 -5.63
CA PHE A 87 4.49 -21.86 -6.92
C PHE A 87 5.98 -21.49 -6.83
N GLY A 88 6.71 -22.07 -5.85
CA GLY A 88 8.13 -21.76 -5.59
C GLY A 88 8.37 -20.45 -4.85
N MET A 89 7.32 -19.76 -4.42
CA MET A 89 7.37 -18.53 -3.62
C MET A 89 6.80 -18.79 -2.23
N THR A 90 7.22 -18.01 -1.22
CA THR A 90 6.52 -18.03 0.08
C THR A 90 5.12 -17.44 -0.07
N VAL A 91 4.21 -17.71 0.87
CA VAL A 91 2.84 -17.16 0.82
C VAL A 91 2.87 -15.62 0.79
N PHE A 92 3.75 -15.00 1.60
CA PHE A 92 3.97 -13.55 1.58
C PHE A 92 4.40 -13.07 0.19
N SER A 93 5.44 -13.67 -0.39
CA SER A 93 5.96 -13.26 -1.70
C SER A 93 4.94 -13.43 -2.82
N PHE A 94 4.13 -14.50 -2.78
CA PHE A 94 3.07 -14.70 -3.75
C PHE A 94 1.97 -13.63 -3.65
N LEU A 95 1.51 -13.33 -2.44
CA LEU A 95 0.49 -12.30 -2.23
C LEU A 95 1.01 -10.89 -2.55
N ASP A 96 2.28 -10.62 -2.23
CA ASP A 96 2.96 -9.38 -2.57
C ASP A 96 3.02 -9.20 -4.09
N TYR A 97 3.47 -10.22 -4.84
CA TYR A 97 3.47 -10.21 -6.29
C TYR A 97 2.07 -10.02 -6.88
N LEU A 98 1.09 -10.80 -6.42
CA LEU A 98 -0.29 -10.69 -6.91
C LEU A 98 -0.86 -9.29 -6.68
N THR A 99 -0.62 -8.70 -5.51
CA THR A 99 -1.24 -7.43 -5.14
C THR A 99 -0.48 -6.25 -5.73
N ASN A 100 0.83 -6.15 -5.48
CA ASN A 100 1.63 -4.98 -5.81
C ASN A 100 2.04 -4.96 -7.29
N THR A 101 2.27 -6.12 -7.90
CA THR A 101 2.70 -6.20 -9.29
C THR A 101 1.52 -6.27 -10.26
N ILE A 102 0.44 -6.97 -9.90
CA ILE A 102 -0.70 -7.21 -10.81
C ILE A 102 -1.92 -6.37 -10.41
N MET A 103 -2.49 -6.56 -9.23
CA MET A 103 -3.78 -5.96 -8.86
C MET A 103 -3.74 -4.43 -8.76
N LEU A 104 -2.69 -3.85 -8.15
CA LEU A 104 -2.59 -2.39 -8.00
C LEU A 104 -2.47 -1.68 -9.36
N PRO A 105 -1.56 -2.05 -10.28
CA PRO A 105 -1.51 -1.42 -11.59
C PRO A 105 -2.76 -1.68 -12.42
N LEU A 106 -3.32 -2.89 -12.36
CA LEU A 106 -4.53 -3.24 -13.09
C LEU A 106 -5.75 -2.43 -12.62
N SER A 107 -5.96 -2.33 -11.31
CA SER A 107 -7.05 -1.53 -10.74
C SER A 107 -6.89 -0.04 -11.07
N GLY A 108 -5.67 0.50 -10.98
CA GLY A 108 -5.37 1.86 -11.41
C GLY A 108 -5.66 2.09 -12.90
N LEU A 109 -5.32 1.13 -13.77
CA LEU A 109 -5.57 1.22 -15.20
C LEU A 109 -7.06 1.22 -15.50
N LEU A 110 -7.82 0.32 -14.85
CA LEU A 110 -9.27 0.26 -14.98
C LEU A 110 -9.93 1.55 -14.49
N ILE A 111 -9.51 2.09 -13.35
CA ILE A 111 -10.03 3.36 -12.81
C ILE A 111 -9.71 4.52 -13.75
N ALA A 112 -8.48 4.60 -14.26
CA ALA A 112 -8.08 5.65 -15.20
C ALA A 112 -8.90 5.58 -16.50
N ILE A 113 -9.05 4.39 -17.07
CA ILE A 113 -9.85 4.20 -18.29
C ILE A 113 -11.32 4.54 -18.03
N PHE A 114 -11.89 4.04 -16.93
CA PHE A 114 -13.28 4.28 -16.57
C PHE A 114 -13.55 5.78 -16.34
N GLY A 115 -12.72 6.45 -15.53
CA GLY A 115 -12.86 7.87 -15.25
C GLY A 115 -12.70 8.74 -16.50
N ALA A 116 -11.68 8.45 -17.32
CA ALA A 116 -11.34 9.33 -18.43
C ALA A 116 -12.18 9.12 -19.69
N TYR A 117 -12.62 7.87 -19.95
CA TYR A 117 -13.31 7.50 -21.18
C TYR A 117 -14.78 7.10 -20.98
N VAL A 118 -15.15 6.47 -19.84
CA VAL A 118 -16.55 6.07 -19.59
C VAL A 118 -17.36 7.21 -18.96
N ILE A 119 -16.84 7.82 -17.89
CA ILE A 119 -17.45 9.03 -17.30
C ILE A 119 -17.18 10.24 -18.19
N GLY A 120 -15.96 10.35 -18.69
CA GLY A 120 -15.49 11.46 -19.51
C GLY A 120 -14.83 12.55 -18.66
N PHE A 121 -13.65 12.99 -19.10
CA PHE A 121 -12.83 13.96 -18.34
C PHE A 121 -13.56 15.26 -17.99
N GLU A 122 -14.40 15.81 -18.87
CA GLU A 122 -15.09 17.08 -18.59
C GLU A 122 -16.06 16.97 -17.41
N LYS A 123 -16.83 15.88 -17.32
CA LYS A 123 -17.71 15.63 -16.17
C LYS A 123 -16.91 15.40 -14.90
N LEU A 124 -15.80 14.65 -15.00
CA LEU A 124 -14.91 14.41 -13.87
C LEU A 124 -14.29 15.73 -13.36
N LYS A 125 -13.81 16.58 -14.27
CA LYS A 125 -13.27 17.90 -13.94
C LYS A 125 -14.31 18.78 -13.27
N GLU A 126 -15.54 18.82 -13.78
CA GLU A 126 -16.65 19.55 -13.15
C GLU A 126 -16.85 19.07 -11.71
N HIS A 127 -16.96 17.75 -11.49
CA HIS A 127 -17.13 17.19 -10.15
C HIS A 127 -15.97 17.44 -9.21
N LEU A 128 -14.74 17.38 -9.70
CA LEU A 128 -13.54 17.62 -8.90
C LEU A 128 -13.35 19.11 -8.58
N ASN A 129 -13.88 20.00 -9.42
CA ASN A 129 -13.86 21.45 -9.18
C ASN A 129 -15.08 21.93 -8.38
N MET A 130 -16.08 21.08 -8.12
CA MET A 130 -17.20 21.42 -7.25
C MET A 130 -16.69 21.67 -5.81
N GLY A 131 -16.73 22.92 -5.37
CA GLY A 131 -16.23 23.35 -4.05
C GLY A 131 -14.76 23.74 -4.01
N ALA A 132 -14.08 23.83 -5.16
CA ALA A 132 -12.71 24.33 -5.23
C ALA A 132 -12.70 25.87 -5.14
N GLU A 133 -12.08 26.42 -4.09
CA GLU A 133 -11.99 27.88 -3.91
C GLU A 133 -10.73 28.50 -4.52
N ASN A 134 -9.62 27.75 -4.58
CA ASN A 134 -8.30 28.31 -4.96
C ASN A 134 -7.51 27.47 -5.96
N ILE A 135 -7.82 26.17 -6.11
CA ILE A 135 -7.07 25.25 -6.99
C ILE A 135 -8.07 24.46 -7.83
N GLU A 136 -8.12 24.77 -9.12
CA GLU A 136 -8.96 24.07 -10.08
C GLU A 136 -8.12 23.10 -10.93
N ILE A 137 -8.71 21.95 -11.24
CA ILE A 137 -8.16 20.99 -12.18
C ILE A 137 -8.27 21.58 -13.59
N GLY A 138 -7.11 21.93 -14.15
CA GLY A 138 -7.01 22.47 -15.51
C GLY A 138 -7.09 21.39 -16.60
N ASN A 139 -7.22 21.82 -17.86
CA ASN A 139 -7.35 20.92 -19.02
C ASN A 139 -6.09 20.06 -19.27
N TYR A 140 -4.93 20.45 -18.74
CA TYR A 140 -3.70 19.65 -18.86
C TYR A 140 -3.82 18.28 -18.17
N TRP A 141 -4.63 18.17 -17.11
CA TRP A 141 -4.92 16.89 -16.44
C TRP A 141 -5.58 15.88 -17.35
N LYS A 142 -6.29 16.33 -18.41
CA LYS A 142 -6.89 15.45 -19.41
C LYS A 142 -5.84 14.55 -20.05
N TYR A 143 -4.73 15.15 -20.49
CA TYR A 143 -3.64 14.40 -21.11
C TYR A 143 -2.96 13.47 -20.11
N ILE A 144 -2.82 13.90 -18.85
CA ILE A 144 -2.24 13.06 -17.79
C ILE A 144 -3.09 11.82 -17.57
N ILE A 145 -4.40 11.98 -17.38
CA ILE A 145 -5.32 10.88 -17.04
C ILE A 145 -5.62 10.00 -18.25
N GLN A 146 -5.75 10.57 -19.45
CA GLN A 146 -6.07 9.80 -20.66
C GLN A 146 -4.87 9.05 -21.25
N TRP A 147 -3.65 9.58 -21.09
CA TRP A 147 -2.46 9.05 -21.76
C TRP A 147 -1.35 8.67 -20.77
N ILE A 148 -0.87 9.61 -19.96
CA ILE A 148 0.33 9.39 -19.13
C ILE A 148 0.09 8.27 -18.10
N ILE A 149 -1.02 8.34 -17.37
CA ILE A 149 -1.35 7.36 -16.32
C ILE A 149 -1.55 5.96 -16.91
N PRO A 150 -2.41 5.74 -17.93
CA PRO A 150 -2.58 4.42 -18.52
C PRO A 150 -1.28 3.83 -19.09
N ILE A 151 -0.46 4.65 -19.77
CA ILE A 151 0.82 4.19 -20.34
C ILE A 151 1.79 3.79 -19.22
N ALA A 152 1.94 4.63 -18.18
CA ALA A 152 2.82 4.32 -17.05
C ALA A 152 2.40 3.03 -16.34
N LEU A 153 1.11 2.85 -16.08
CA LEU A 153 0.59 1.64 -15.44
C LEU A 153 0.75 0.41 -16.34
N MET A 154 0.59 0.55 -17.65
CA MET A 154 0.81 -0.53 -18.60
C MET A 154 2.28 -0.95 -18.64
N ILE A 155 3.22 0.00 -18.60
CA ILE A 155 4.67 -0.29 -18.50
C ILE A 155 4.99 -1.01 -17.20
N ILE A 156 4.46 -0.54 -16.06
CA ILE A 156 4.67 -1.19 -14.76
C ILE A 156 4.13 -2.62 -14.75
N LEU A 157 2.94 -2.84 -15.31
CA LEU A 157 2.34 -4.17 -15.38
C LEU A 157 3.14 -5.12 -16.29
N LEU A 158 3.64 -4.63 -17.43
CA LEU A 158 4.48 -5.42 -18.34
C LEU A 158 5.83 -5.77 -17.71
N ASN A 159 6.51 -4.81 -17.09
CA ASN A 159 7.76 -5.06 -16.37
C ASN A 159 7.57 -5.97 -15.16
N GLY A 160 6.39 -5.98 -14.58
CA GLY A 160 6.05 -6.88 -13.49
C GLY A 160 5.89 -8.34 -13.94
N LEU A 161 5.54 -8.57 -15.20
CA LEU A 161 5.22 -9.90 -15.75
C LEU A 161 6.39 -10.54 -16.51
N ILE A 162 7.35 -9.73 -16.96
CA ILE A 162 8.58 -10.12 -17.68
C ILE A 162 9.72 -10.29 -16.68
#